data_AF-A0A849MFI5-F1
#
_entry.id   AF-A0A849MFI5-F1
#
_cell.length_a   1.000
_cell.length_b   1.000
_cell.length_c   1.000
_cell.angle_alpha   90.00
_cell.angle_beta   90.00
_cell.angle_gamma   90.00
#
_symmetry.space_group_name_H-M   'P 1'
#
loop_
_entity.id
_entity.type
_entity.pdbx_description
1 polymer ?
#
loop_
_entity_poly.entity_id
_entity_poly.type
_entity_poly.pdbx_seq_one_letter_code
_entity_poly.pdbx_strand_id
1 'polypeptide(L)'
;MREIFVAIMLLLGSGSVIANEYPTNETVHFALRCMDELGGQTEENLYTCACRYDAIREAMTYSDYEEGYTFERNKKMPGEKGAAFRDNERGKRFYEVLLKAREAANASCIVVKHVKMVKPTVVEHQRK
;
A
#
# COMPACT_ATOMS: atom_id res chain seq x y z
N MET A 1 -39.52 30.75 6.56
CA MET A 1 -38.38 30.78 5.62
C MET A 1 -37.09 30.24 6.23
N ARG A 2 -36.69 30.65 7.45
CA ARG A 2 -35.48 30.16 8.13
C ARG A 2 -35.46 28.63 8.33
N GLU A 3 -36.59 28.07 8.77
CA GLU A 3 -36.71 26.62 9.04
C GLU A 3 -36.66 25.75 7.77
N ILE A 4 -37.06 26.29 6.62
CA ILE A 4 -37.01 25.58 5.32
C ILE A 4 -35.57 25.51 4.81
N PHE A 5 -34.78 26.57 5.01
CA PHE A 5 -33.37 26.60 4.62
C PHE A 5 -32.51 25.60 5.40
N VAL A 6 -32.82 25.38 6.69
CA VAL A 6 -32.13 24.39 7.53
C VAL A 6 -32.44 22.96 7.07
N ALA A 7 -33.70 22.69 6.69
CA ALA A 7 -34.11 21.37 6.20
C ALA A 7 -33.48 21.02 4.84
N ILE A 8 -33.29 22.01 3.96
CA ILE A 8 -32.64 21.81 2.65
C ILE A 8 -31.13 21.55 2.80
N MET A 9 -30.45 22.23 3.73
CA MET A 9 -29.03 22.00 4.02
C MET A 9 -28.75 20.60 4.58
N LEU A 10 -29.67 20.00 5.35
CA LEU A 10 -29.50 18.63 5.86
C LEU A 10 -29.67 17.54 4.78
N LEU A 11 -30.43 17.80 3.71
CA LEU A 11 -30.66 16.82 2.64
C LEU A 11 -29.52 16.75 1.60
N LEU A 12 -28.59 17.70 1.62
CA LEU A 12 -27.42 17.74 0.73
C LEU A 12 -26.15 17.15 1.37
N GLY A 13 -26.23 16.67 2.62
CA GLY A 13 -25.10 16.27 3.45
C GLY A 13 -24.62 14.82 3.31
N SER A 14 -25.18 14.02 2.40
CA SER A 14 -24.71 12.65 2.14
C SER A 14 -23.51 12.64 1.19
N GLY A 15 -22.50 13.47 1.46
CA GLY A 15 -21.21 13.32 0.81
C GLY A 15 -20.57 12.06 1.36
N SER A 16 -20.50 10.99 0.54
CA SER A 16 -19.63 9.87 0.85
C SER A 16 -18.22 10.43 1.06
N VAL A 17 -17.73 10.40 2.29
CA VAL A 17 -16.32 10.60 2.57
C VAL A 17 -15.61 9.43 1.88
N ILE A 18 -15.09 9.64 0.67
CA ILE A 18 -14.16 8.70 0.04
C ILE A 18 -12.87 8.84 0.85
N ALA A 19 -12.80 8.08 1.94
CA ALA A 19 -11.70 8.08 2.88
C ALA A 19 -10.46 7.44 2.25
N ASN A 20 -9.76 8.13 1.33
CA ASN A 20 -8.48 7.69 0.74
C ASN A 20 -8.40 6.17 0.45
N GLU A 21 -9.51 5.59 0.00
CA GLU A 21 -9.61 4.15 -0.16
C GLU A 21 -9.02 3.80 -1.50
N TYR A 22 -7.88 3.13 -1.46
CA TYR A 22 -7.30 2.55 -2.65
C TYR A 22 -8.29 1.50 -3.18
N PRO A 23 -8.56 1.48 -4.50
CA PRO A 23 -9.42 0.49 -5.11
C PRO A 23 -9.01 -0.93 -4.76
N THR A 24 -9.98 -1.81 -4.53
CA THR A 24 -9.73 -3.21 -4.11
C THR A 24 -8.78 -3.95 -5.05
N ASN A 25 -8.87 -3.70 -6.36
CA ASN A 25 -7.95 -4.28 -7.33
C ASN A 25 -6.52 -3.80 -7.10
N GLU A 26 -6.28 -2.51 -6.81
CA GLU A 26 -4.93 -2.02 -6.50
C GLU A 26 -4.40 -2.64 -5.21
N THR A 27 -5.23 -2.75 -4.18
CA THR A 27 -4.88 -3.42 -2.92
C THR A 27 -4.35 -4.84 -3.16
N VAL A 28 -5.12 -5.63 -3.91
CA VAL A 28 -4.78 -7.02 -4.21
C VAL A 28 -3.54 -7.10 -5.11
N HIS A 29 -3.45 -6.26 -6.14
CA HIS A 29 -2.28 -6.23 -7.02
C HIS A 29 -1.00 -5.79 -6.30
N PHE A 30 -1.09 -4.87 -5.34
CA PHE A 30 0.03 -4.50 -4.48
C PHE A 30 0.50 -5.69 -3.65
N ALA A 31 -0.43 -6.36 -2.95
CA ALA A 31 -0.10 -7.51 -2.10
C ALA A 31 0.59 -8.62 -2.93
N LEU A 32 0.02 -8.95 -4.09
CA LEU A 32 0.59 -9.97 -4.99
C LEU A 32 2.00 -9.61 -5.46
N ARG A 33 2.25 -8.37 -5.89
CA ARG A 33 3.60 -7.92 -6.29
C ARG A 33 4.58 -7.97 -5.13
N CYS A 34 4.19 -7.42 -3.97
CA CYS A 34 5.07 -7.36 -2.82
C CYS A 34 5.47 -8.76 -2.34
N MET A 35 4.53 -9.71 -2.32
CA MET A 35 4.82 -11.09 -1.93
C MET A 35 5.74 -11.78 -2.94
N ASP A 36 5.56 -11.51 -4.24
CA ASP A 36 6.47 -11.99 -5.29
C ASP A 36 7.89 -11.43 -5.12
N GLU A 37 8.03 -10.13 -4.83
CA GLU A 37 9.31 -9.48 -4.51
C GLU A 37 9.99 -10.07 -3.26
N LEU A 38 9.22 -10.60 -2.32
CA LEU A 38 9.70 -11.29 -1.11
C LEU A 38 9.90 -12.80 -1.31
N GLY A 39 9.75 -13.32 -2.53
CA GLY A 39 10.08 -14.70 -2.87
C GLY A 39 8.93 -15.72 -2.76
N GLY A 40 7.68 -15.27 -2.65
CA GLY A 40 6.52 -16.14 -2.81
C GLY A 40 5.30 -15.79 -1.96
N GLN A 41 4.21 -16.52 -2.20
CA GLN A 41 2.93 -16.32 -1.52
C GLN A 41 2.85 -17.07 -0.18
N THR A 42 3.57 -16.60 0.83
CA THR A 42 3.53 -17.15 2.20
C THR A 42 2.82 -16.22 3.17
N GLU A 43 2.38 -16.75 4.31
CA GLU A 43 1.71 -15.98 5.35
C GLU A 43 2.62 -14.89 5.95
N GLU A 44 3.92 -15.16 6.08
CA GLU A 44 4.89 -14.18 6.59
C GLU A 44 5.07 -12.99 5.62
N ASN A 45 5.10 -13.30 4.32
CA ASN A 45 5.15 -12.29 3.28
C ASN A 45 3.84 -11.49 3.24
N LEU A 46 2.70 -12.13 3.43
CA LEU A 46 1.40 -11.45 3.53
C LEU A 46 1.42 -10.41 4.66
N TYR A 47 1.86 -10.78 5.87
CA TYR A 47 1.94 -9.85 7.00
C TYR A 47 2.90 -8.68 6.72
N THR A 48 4.07 -8.97 6.15
CA THR A 48 5.04 -7.94 5.77
C THR A 48 4.44 -6.97 4.75
N CYS A 49 3.78 -7.50 3.72
CA CYS A 49 3.21 -6.71 2.64
C CYS A 49 1.97 -5.92 3.05
N ALA A 50 1.13 -6.46 3.94
CA ALA A 50 0.01 -5.72 4.52
C ALA A 50 0.49 -4.49 5.30
N CYS A 51 1.51 -4.65 6.15
CA CYS A 51 2.11 -3.53 6.88
C CYS A 51 2.65 -2.44 5.94
N ARG A 52 3.39 -2.84 4.90
CA ARG A 52 3.95 -1.89 3.92
C ARG A 52 2.87 -1.16 3.14
N TYR A 53 1.80 -1.86 2.79
CA TYR A 53 0.65 -1.30 2.11
C TYR A 53 -0.03 -0.22 2.95
N ASP A 54 -0.30 -0.51 4.22
CA ASP A 54 -0.94 0.42 5.14
C ASP A 54 -0.08 1.67 5.36
N ALA A 55 1.24 1.51 5.51
CA ALA A 55 2.16 2.63 5.62
C ALA A 55 2.15 3.54 4.37
N ILE A 56 2.06 2.98 3.17
CA ILE A 56 1.95 3.76 1.92
C ILE A 56 0.60 4.48 1.85
N ARG A 57 -0.50 3.82 2.23
CA ARG A 57 -1.84 4.42 2.25
C ARG A 57 -1.94 5.60 3.21
N GLU A 58 -1.27 5.51 4.35
CA GLU A 58 -1.20 6.61 5.31
C GLU A 58 -0.39 7.79 4.76
N ALA A 59 0.68 7.51 4.00
CA ALA A 59 1.58 8.53 3.49
C ALA A 59 1.04 9.32 2.29
N MET A 60 0.18 8.72 1.45
CA MET A 60 -0.30 9.39 0.22
C MET A 60 -1.66 8.90 -0.27
N THR A 61 -2.39 9.82 -0.92
CA THR A 61 -3.70 9.51 -1.53
C THR A 61 -3.55 8.53 -2.71
N TYR A 62 -4.63 7.82 -3.06
CA TYR A 62 -4.60 6.92 -4.21
C TYR A 62 -4.27 7.64 -5.52
N SER A 63 -4.80 8.85 -5.72
CA SER A 63 -4.51 9.64 -6.94
C SER A 63 -3.03 9.95 -7.08
N ASP A 64 -2.38 10.34 -5.98
CA ASP A 64 -0.94 10.64 -5.99
C ASP A 64 -0.13 9.35 -6.19
N TYR A 65 -0.56 8.26 -5.57
CA TYR A 65 0.07 6.94 -5.72
C TYR A 65 0.00 6.46 -7.16
N GLU A 66 -1.18 6.53 -7.79
CA GLU A 66 -1.40 6.13 -9.18
C GLU A 66 -0.50 6.92 -10.11
N GLU A 67 -0.39 8.24 -9.91
CA GLU A 67 0.43 9.11 -10.76
C GLU A 67 1.93 8.79 -10.60
N GLY A 68 2.41 8.62 -9.36
CA GLY A 68 3.81 8.24 -9.08
C GLY A 68 4.16 6.83 -9.56
N TYR A 69 3.27 5.87 -9.36
CA TYR A 69 3.44 4.48 -9.82
C TYR A 69 3.40 4.38 -11.35
N THR A 70 2.53 5.15 -12.01
CA THR A 70 2.48 5.23 -13.47
C THR A 70 3.77 5.82 -14.03
N PHE A 71 4.30 6.88 -13.43
CA PHE A 71 5.60 7.43 -13.80
C PHE A 71 6.70 6.37 -13.65
N GLU A 72 6.76 5.67 -12.51
CA GLU A 72 7.75 4.61 -12.27
C GLU A 72 7.74 3.52 -13.34
N ARG A 73 6.55 3.02 -13.68
CA ARG A 73 6.35 1.94 -14.65
C ARG A 73 6.77 2.35 -16.06
N ASN A 74 6.51 3.59 -16.44
CA ASN A 74 6.66 4.04 -17.82
C ASN A 74 7.96 4.81 -18.10
N LYS A 75 8.64 5.38 -17.09
CA LYS A 75 9.90 6.12 -17.30
C LYS A 75 11.02 5.30 -17.93
N LYS A 76 10.98 3.97 -17.74
CA LYS A 76 11.92 2.99 -18.31
C LYS A 76 11.62 2.63 -19.77
N MET A 77 10.49 3.07 -20.33
CA MET A 77 10.12 2.78 -21.71
C MET A 77 11.11 3.47 -22.68
N PRO A 78 11.61 2.76 -23.71
CA PRO A 78 12.50 3.35 -24.69
C PRO A 78 11.75 4.28 -25.66
N GLY A 79 12.51 5.13 -26.37
CA GLY A 79 11.99 6.02 -27.41
C GLY A 79 11.22 7.24 -26.91
N GLU A 80 10.56 7.93 -27.84
CA GLU A 80 9.80 9.17 -27.59
C GLU A 80 8.62 8.96 -26.65
N LYS A 81 7.94 7.80 -26.73
CA LYS A 81 6.83 7.47 -25.81
C LYS A 81 7.29 7.46 -24.36
N GLY A 82 8.50 6.96 -24.09
CA GLY A 82 9.08 7.05 -22.75
C GLY A 82 9.57 8.44 -22.38
N ALA A 83 9.94 9.27 -23.37
CA ALA A 83 10.38 10.65 -23.13
C ALA A 83 9.24 11.48 -22.51
N ALA A 84 8.00 11.32 -23.03
CA ALA A 84 6.83 11.97 -22.47
C ALA A 84 6.61 11.68 -20.98
N PHE A 85 6.95 10.47 -20.50
CA PHE A 85 6.90 10.17 -19.07
C PHE A 85 8.09 10.73 -18.30
N ARG A 86 9.30 10.70 -18.86
CA ARG A 86 10.50 11.28 -18.22
C ARG A 86 10.40 12.79 -18.04
N ASP A 87 9.72 13.47 -18.96
CA ASP A 87 9.52 14.93 -18.94
C ASP A 87 8.30 15.35 -18.10
N ASN A 88 7.52 14.40 -17.57
CA ASN A 88 6.40 14.67 -16.68
C ASN A 88 6.88 14.99 -15.25
N GLU A 89 7.12 16.27 -14.98
CA GLU A 89 7.55 16.76 -13.66
C GLU A 89 6.56 16.47 -12.53
N ARG A 90 5.24 16.45 -12.83
CA ARG A 90 4.23 16.14 -11.82
C ARG A 90 4.31 14.68 -11.39
N GLY A 91 4.38 13.77 -12.35
CA GLY A 91 4.57 12.34 -12.10
C GLY A 91 5.87 12.04 -11.37
N LYS A 92 6.95 12.75 -11.73
CA LYS A 92 8.24 12.65 -11.03
C LYS A 92 8.14 13.04 -9.57
N ARG A 93 7.46 14.15 -9.24
CA ARG A 93 7.26 14.57 -7.83
C ARG A 93 6.52 13.51 -7.01
N PHE A 94 5.43 12.95 -7.53
CA PHE A 94 4.70 11.91 -6.80
C PHE A 94 5.46 10.59 -6.72
N TYR A 95 6.26 10.27 -7.73
CA TYR A 95 7.20 9.15 -7.65
C TYR A 95 8.23 9.34 -6.53
N GLU A 96 8.77 10.54 -6.34
CA GLU A 96 9.69 10.84 -5.24
C GLU A 96 9.01 10.72 -3.86
N VAL A 97 7.74 11.12 -3.74
CA VAL A 97 6.94 10.88 -2.52
C VAL A 97 6.74 9.38 -2.28
N LEU A 98 6.38 8.62 -3.31
CA LEU A 98 6.20 7.18 -3.24
C LEU A 98 7.50 6.45 -2.83
N LEU A 99 8.66 6.89 -3.32
CA LEU A 99 9.95 6.33 -2.91
C LEU A 99 10.20 6.53 -1.41
N LYS A 100 9.93 7.73 -0.89
CA LYS A 100 10.08 8.02 0.55
C LYS A 100 9.11 7.19 1.39
N ALA A 101 7.86 7.05 0.95
CA ALA A 101 6.88 6.22 1.62
C ALA A 101 7.32 4.74 1.67
N ARG A 102 7.84 4.20 0.57
CA ARG A 102 8.39 2.84 0.52
C ARG A 102 9.62 2.67 1.41
N GLU A 103 10.52 3.65 1.46
CA GLU A 103 11.68 3.61 2.34
C GLU A 103 11.26 3.57 3.81
N ALA A 104 10.35 4.46 4.21
CA ALA A 104 9.79 4.48 5.55
C ALA A 104 9.08 3.16 5.89
N ALA A 105 8.26 2.64 4.97
CA ALA A 105 7.59 1.36 5.12
C ALA A 105 8.57 0.19 5.24
N ASN A 106 9.66 0.16 4.48
CA ASN A 106 10.67 -0.89 4.58
C ASN A 106 11.44 -0.85 5.90
N ALA A 107 11.64 0.35 6.47
CA ALA A 107 12.31 0.53 7.75
C ALA A 107 11.42 0.08 8.94
N SER A 108 10.11 0.35 8.89
CA SER A 108 9.16 -0.01 9.96
C SER A 108 8.59 -1.42 9.81
N CYS A 109 8.36 -1.88 8.58
CA CYS A 109 7.78 -3.18 8.24
C CYS A 109 8.86 -4.15 7.70
N ILE A 110 9.62 -4.72 8.62
CA ILE A 110 10.68 -5.69 8.31
C ILE A 110 10.11 -7.03 7.85
N VAL A 111 10.88 -7.77 7.06
CA VAL A 111 10.49 -9.11 6.59
C VAL A 111 10.37 -10.07 7.77
N VAL A 112 9.16 -10.58 7.97
CA VAL A 112 8.87 -11.60 8.98
C VAL A 112 9.56 -12.91 8.60
N LYS A 113 10.26 -13.53 9.56
CA LYS A 113 10.87 -14.85 9.40
C LYS A 113 10.26 -15.83 10.39
N HIS A 114 9.89 -17.01 9.93
CA HIS A 114 9.49 -18.08 10.82
C HIS A 114 10.66 -18.51 11.70
N VAL A 115 10.48 -18.42 13.02
CA VAL A 115 11.31 -19.14 13.97
C VAL A 115 10.82 -20.58 13.98
N LYS A 116 11.69 -21.53 13.62
CA LYS A 116 11.38 -22.95 13.76
C LYS A 116 11.11 -23.22 15.23
N MET A 117 9.87 -23.57 15.58
CA MET A 117 9.56 -24.05 16.91
C MET A 117 10.38 -25.32 17.14
N VAL A 118 11.28 -25.27 18.12
CA VAL A 118 11.92 -26.48 18.62
C VAL A 118 10.80 -27.31 19.26
N LYS A 119 10.63 -28.54 18.77
CA LYS A 119 9.64 -29.47 19.33
C LYS A 119 9.86 -29.53 20.85
N PRO A 120 8.82 -29.38 21.69
CA PRO A 120 8.98 -29.52 23.12
C PRO A 120 9.65 -30.87 23.39
N THR A 121 10.80 -30.85 24.07
CA THR A 121 11.35 -32.07 24.66
C THR A 121 10.30 -32.58 25.61
N VAL A 122 9.65 -33.67 25.25
CA VAL A 122 8.72 -34.38 26.12
C VAL A 122 9.57 -34.85 27.29
N VAL A 123 9.55 -34.11 28.40
CA VAL A 123 10.10 -34.61 29.66
C VAL A 123 9.12 -35.67 30.11
N GLU A 124 9.41 -36.91 29.75
CA GLU A 124 8.67 -38.06 30.24
C GLU A 124 8.93 -38.15 31.74
N HIS A 125 8.09 -37.44 32.51
CA HIS A 125 7.97 -37.66 33.94
C HIS A 125 7.44 -39.08 34.11
N GLN A 126 8.39 -40.01 34.20
CA GLN A 126 8.18 -41.40 34.57
C GLN A 126 7.35 -41.40 35.85
N ARG A 127 6.04 -41.62 35.69
CA ARG A 127 5.09 -41.88 36.76
C ARG A 127 5.45 -43.27 37.31
N LYS A 128 6.30 -43.28 38.34
CA LYS A 128 6.38 -44.40 39.28
C LYS A 128 5.12 -44.45 40.13
#